data_AF-A0A1T5L355-F1
#
_entry.id   AF-A0A1T5L355-F1
#
_cell.length_a   1.000
_cell.length_b   1.000
_cell.length_c   1.000
_cell.angle_alpha   90.00
_cell.angle_beta   90.00
_cell.angle_gamma   90.00
#
_symmetry.space_group_name_H-M   'P 1'
#
loop_
_entity.id
_entity.type
_entity.pdbx_description
1 polymer ?
#
loop_
_entity_poly.entity_id
_entity_poly.type
_entity_poly.pdbx_seq_one_letter_code
_entity_poly.pdbx_strand_id
1 'polypeptide(L)' 'MEVKVYIKGKKEPLIYKGDRIDVLDFKIDNIDYKQIRYFNFKKGISKSEFVQKDIIKKIVEERE' A
#
# COMPACT_ATOMS: atom_id res chain seq x y z
N MET A 1 2.89 -9.35 -8.34
CA MET A 1 2.96 -9.11 -6.89
C MET A 1 1.66 -8.48 -6.43
N GLU A 2 1.13 -8.94 -5.31
CA GLU A 2 -0.09 -8.42 -4.69
C GLU A 2 0.21 -7.98 -3.26
N VAL A 3 -0.30 -6.81 -2.86
CA VAL A 3 -0.21 -6.32 -1.47
C VAL A 3 -1.60 -5.98 -0.98
N LYS A 4 -1.99 -6.57 0.16
CA LYS A 4 -3.26 -6.32 0.84
C LYS A 4 -3.01 -5.51 2.10
N VAL A 5 -3.57 -4.30 2.15
CA VAL A 5 -3.49 -3.42 3.31
C VAL A 5 -4.85 -3.42 4.02
N TYR A 6 -4.87 -3.97 5.22
CA TYR A 6 -6.07 -4.04 6.05
C TYR A 6 -6.11 -2.81 6.94
N ILE A 7 -7.18 -2.01 6.84
CA ILE A 7 -7.36 -0.79 7.65
C ILE A 7 -8.48 -0.96 8.67
N LYS A 8 -8.36 -0.26 9.80
CA LYS A 8 -9.41 -0.15 10.83
C LYS A 8 -10.63 0.52 10.20
N GLY A 9 -11.82 0.01 10.52
CA GLY A 9 -13.09 0.56 10.02
C GLY A 9 -13.52 0.11 8.62
N LYS A 10 -12.65 -0.52 7.80
CA LYS A 10 -13.09 -1.20 6.57
C LYS A 10 -13.11 -2.73 6.72
N LYS A 11 -14.13 -3.35 6.13
CA LYS A 11 -14.27 -4.80 6.05
C LYS A 11 -13.35 -5.40 4.98
N GLU A 12 -13.13 -4.66 3.89
CA GLU A 12 -12.32 -5.09 2.75
C GLU A 12 -10.93 -4.45 2.79
N PRO A 13 -9.85 -5.20 2.47
CA PRO A 13 -8.51 -4.65 2.37
C PRO A 13 -8.36 -3.78 1.12
N LEU A 14 -7.44 -2.82 1.17
CA LEU A 14 -6.94 -2.14 -0.03
C LEU A 14 -6.00 -3.10 -0.76
N ILE A 15 -6.32 -3.43 -2.01
CA ILE A 15 -5.58 -4.41 -2.81
C ILE A 15 -4.78 -3.67 -3.87
N TYR A 16 -3.47 -3.82 -3.82
CA TYR A 16 -2.53 -3.29 -4.80
C TYR A 16 -1.99 -4.44 -5.63
N LYS A 17 -2.15 -4.38 -6.95
CA LYS A 17 -1.62 -5.38 -7.88
C LYS A 17 -0.70 -4.71 -8.89
N GLY A 18 0.52 -5.22 -9.01
CA GLY A 18 1.52 -4.69 -9.93
C GLY A 18 2.65 -5.68 -10.18
N ASP A 19 3.46 -5.36 -11.18
CA ASP A 19 4.72 -6.04 -11.45
C ASP A 19 5.72 -5.75 -10.33
N ARG A 20 5.71 -4.53 -9.80
CA ARG A 20 6.49 -4.11 -8.64
C ARG A 20 5.63 -3.31 -7.67
N ILE A 21 5.77 -3.59 -6.37
CA ILE A 21 5.15 -2.81 -5.31
C ILE A 21 6.23 -2.44 -4.30
N ASP A 22 6.35 -1.16 -3.98
CA ASP A 22 7.21 -0.67 -2.89
C ASP A 22 6.32 -0.17 -1.74
N VAL A 23 6.68 -0.51 -0.51
CA VAL A 23 6.06 0.01 0.71
C VAL A 23 7.12 0.77 1.51
N LEU A 24 6.91 2.07 1.70
CA LEU A 24 7.85 2.97 2.37
C LEU A 24 7.18 3.57 3.62
N ASP A 25 7.95 3.77 4.69
CA ASP A 25 7.51 4.54 5.86
C ASP A 25 7.85 6.03 5.66
N PHE A 26 6.89 6.89 5.97
CA PHE A 26 7.01 8.34 5.92
C PHE A 26 6.49 8.96 7.21
N LYS A 27 7.02 10.13 7.56
CA LYS A 27 6.50 10.94 8.66
C LYS A 27 6.25 12.36 8.13
N ILE A 28 5.00 12.78 8.14
CA ILE A 28 4.56 14.09 7.63
C ILE A 28 3.81 14.78 8.77
N ASP A 29 4.25 15.97 9.17
CA ASP A 29 3.65 16.74 10.26
C ASP A 29 3.44 15.92 11.54
N ASN A 30 4.47 15.18 11.95
CA ASN A 30 4.46 14.25 13.08
C ASN A 30 3.51 13.05 13.00
N ILE A 31 2.82 12.84 11.88
CA ILE A 31 1.96 11.69 11.65
C ILE A 31 2.73 10.66 10.81
N ASP A 32 2.76 9.40 11.27
CA ASP A 32 3.35 8.28 10.53
C ASP A 32 2.41 7.78 9.42
N TYR A 33 2.94 7.64 8.22
CA TYR A 33 2.26 7.12 7.03
C TYR A 33 3.06 5.97 6.42
N LYS A 34 2.35 5.09 5.73
CA LYS A 34 2.92 4.16 4.75
C LYS A 34 2.60 4.69 3.36
N GLN A 35 3.61 4.93 2.55
CA GLN A 35 3.43 5.15 1.12
C GLN A 35 3.49 3.81 0.39
N ILE A 36 2.47 3.50 -0.37
CA ILE A 36 2.39 2.30 -1.21
C ILE A 36 2.48 2.74 -2.65
N ARG A 37 3.54 2.31 -3.34
CA ARG A 37 3.76 2.58 -4.76
C ARG A 37 3.56 1.29 -5.52
N TYR A 38 2.70 1.31 -6.53
CA TYR A 38 2.52 0.15 -7.41
C TYR A 38 2.80 0.54 -8.86
N PHE A 39 3.54 -0.34 -9.52
CA PHE A 39 3.97 -0.19 -10.90
C PHE A 39 3.39 -1.35 -11.71
N ASN A 40 2.66 -1.03 -12.76
CA ASN A 40 2.17 -1.98 -13.75
C ASN A 40 2.86 -1.66 -15.09
N PHE A 41 3.94 -2.36 -15.38
CA PHE A 41 4.76 -2.15 -16.57
C PHE A 41 4.00 -2.54 -17.84
N LYS A 42 3.12 -3.55 -17.77
CA LYS A 42 2.29 -3.96 -18.92
C LYS A 42 1.33 -2.86 -19.37
N LYS A 43 0.81 -2.07 -18.43
CA LYS A 43 -0.11 -0.96 -18.71
C LYS A 43 0.59 0.41 -18.74
N GLY A 44 1.88 0.49 -18.40
CA GLY A 44 2.60 1.76 -18.26
C GLY A 44 2.06 2.65 -17.14
N ILE A 45 1.44 2.08 -16.10
CA ILE A 45 0.80 2.84 -15.02
C ILE A 45 1.68 2.77 -13.77
N SER A 46 1.90 3.93 -13.16
CA SER A 46 2.40 4.04 -11.79
C SER A 46 1.42 4.86 -10.96
N LYS A 47 1.13 4.42 -9.73
CA LYS A 47 0.44 5.26 -8.75
C LYS A 47 1.05 5.06 -7.37
N SER A 48 0.87 6.10 -6.55
CA SER A 48 1.32 6.14 -5.16
C SER A 48 0.14 6.54 -4.29
N GLU A 49 -0.05 5.83 -3.18
CA GLU A 49 -1.06 6.18 -2.17
C GLU A 49 -0.40 6.27 -0.79
N PHE A 50 -0.90 7.18 0.04
CA PHE A 50 -0.49 7.32 1.43
C PHE A 50 -1.60 6.81 2.34
N VAL A 51 -1.24 5.97 3.30
CA VAL A 51 -2.15 5.41 4.30
C VAL A 51 -1.57 5.70 5.68
N GLN A 52 -2.35 6.31 6.57
CA GLN A 52 -1.91 6.57 7.95
C GLN A 52 -1.58 5.26 8.66
N LYS A 53 -0.43 5.22 9.34
CA LYS A 53 0.04 4.01 10.03
C LYS A 53 -0.88 3.60 11.18
N ASP A 54 -1.49 4.57 11.86
CA ASP A 54 -2.42 4.31 12.97
C ASP A 54 -3.64 3.48 12.55
N ILE A 55 -4.15 3.71 11.33
CA ILE A 55 -5.32 2.98 10.83
C ILE A 55 -4.96 1.63 10.21
N ILE A 56 -3.68 1.34 9.96
CA ILE A 56 -3.26 0.06 9.35
C ILE A 56 -3.26 -1.02 10.43
N LYS A 57 -4.04 -2.08 10.21
CA LYS A 57 -4.05 -3.29 11.05
C LYS A 57 -2.92 -4.24 10.65
N LYS A 58 -2.77 -4.50 9.35
CA LYS A 58 -1.74 -5.38 8.81
C LYS A 58 -1.52 -5.12 7.32
N ILE A 59 -0.31 -5.42 6.85
CA ILE A 59 0.06 -5.42 5.45
C ILE A 59 0.49 -6.85 5.13
N VAL A 60 -0.09 -7.45 4.09
CA VAL A 60 0.24 -8.80 3.63
C VAL A 60 0.74 -8.69 2.21
N GLU A 61 1.96 -9.18 1.97
CA GLU A 61 2.55 -9.29 0.63
C GLU A 61 2.35 -10.72 0.14
N GLU A 62 1.67 -10.88 -0.99
CA GLU A 62 1.53 -12.15 -1.70
C GLU A 62 2.35 -12.10 -2.99
N ARG A 63 3.38 -12.96 -3.02
CA ARG A 63 4.16 -13.26 -4.20
C ARG A 63 3.76 -14.68 -4.61
N GLU A 64 2.92 -14.79 -5.63
CA GLU A 64 2.78 -16.04 -6.39
C GLU A 64 4.09 -16.36 -7.11
#